data_AF-A0A261A4T0-F1
#
_entry.id   AF-A0A261A4T0-F1
#
_cell.length_a   1.000
_cell.length_b   1.000
_cell.length_c   1.000
_cell.angle_alpha   90.00
_cell.angle_beta   90.00
_cell.angle_gamma   90.00
#
_symmetry.space_group_name_H-M   'P 1'
#
loop_
_entity.id
_entity.type
_entity.pdbx_description
1 polymer ?
#
loop_
_entity_poly.entity_id
_entity_poly.type
_entity_poly.pdbx_seq_one_letter_code
_entity_poly.pdbx_strand_id
1 'polypeptide(L)'
;KVCVHCKSDRSDHELPPNQALNVYNRLGIQPPAGMPQSGVAEVEVPGSVGHGYAWVPPGLSRKKVEEYMSQLPNNVVPRTNSSGEKLREKQLLVQLPRQDLSVAYCRHLTTQTERKVYEEFVNARNEIALDIGYVSSNINKAMECHKCSGILETNEMAVIAPKLGDSTGWHPACFTCQTCEQLLVDLTYCVKDSQIYCERHYAELHKPRCSACDEVRSLPIC
;
A
#
# COMPACT_ATOMS: atom_id res chain seq x y z
N LYS A 1 12.01 8.34 -21.37
CA LYS A 1 11.39 9.61 -21.83
C LYS A 1 11.71 10.65 -20.77
N VAL A 2 12.52 11.64 -21.13
CA VAL A 2 13.06 12.66 -20.21
C VAL A 2 11.97 13.67 -19.86
N CYS A 3 11.95 14.13 -18.61
CA CYS A 3 11.00 15.16 -18.17
C CYS A 3 11.29 16.50 -18.85
N VAL A 4 10.29 17.11 -19.48
CA VAL A 4 10.42 18.46 -20.05
C VAL A 4 10.69 19.55 -19.01
N HIS A 5 10.40 19.28 -17.72
CA HIS A 5 10.66 20.23 -16.62
C HIS A 5 11.89 19.89 -15.78
N CYS A 6 12.21 18.61 -15.53
CA CYS A 6 13.35 18.22 -14.69
C CYS A 6 14.60 17.82 -15.45
N LYS A 7 14.51 17.58 -16.77
CA LYS A 7 15.60 17.13 -17.64
C LYS A 7 16.32 15.83 -17.18
N SER A 8 15.75 15.07 -16.23
CA SER A 8 16.28 13.78 -15.76
C SER A 8 15.58 12.59 -16.43
N ASP A 9 16.29 11.46 -16.51
CA ASP A 9 15.71 10.19 -16.97
C ASP A 9 14.99 9.48 -15.82
N ARG A 10 14.02 8.60 -16.15
CA ARG A 10 13.28 7.80 -15.18
C ARG A 10 14.21 6.92 -14.34
N SER A 11 15.34 6.49 -14.90
CA SER A 11 16.36 5.69 -14.22
C SER A 11 17.08 6.43 -13.09
N ASP A 12 17.11 7.78 -13.09
CA ASP A 12 17.73 8.59 -12.02
C ASP A 12 16.93 8.55 -10.70
N HIS A 13 15.81 7.82 -10.69
CA HIS A 13 14.91 7.62 -9.55
C HIS A 13 14.80 6.12 -9.14
N GLU A 14 15.54 5.21 -9.77
CA GLU A 14 15.68 3.82 -9.30
C GLU A 14 16.77 3.77 -8.21
N LEU A 15 16.35 3.50 -6.97
CA LEU A 15 17.24 3.42 -5.81
C LEU A 15 17.80 2.01 -5.60
N PRO A 16 18.94 1.89 -4.89
CA PRO A 16 19.89 0.79 -5.03
C PRO A 16 19.31 -0.55 -4.56
N PRO A 17 19.78 -1.66 -5.16
CA PRO A 17 19.31 -2.99 -4.82
C PRO A 17 19.88 -3.41 -3.46
N ASN A 18 19.08 -3.36 -2.37
CA ASN A 18 19.17 -4.27 -1.20
C ASN A 18 18.39 -3.88 0.08
N GLN A 19 17.55 -2.85 0.11
CA GLN A 19 16.82 -2.56 1.35
C GLN A 19 15.52 -3.35 1.41
N ALA A 20 15.32 -4.18 2.45
CA ALA A 20 14.06 -4.89 2.67
C ALA A 20 12.92 -3.86 2.84
N LEU A 21 12.10 -3.71 1.79
CA LEU A 21 11.03 -2.72 1.74
C LEU A 21 9.78 -3.31 2.41
N ASN A 22 9.49 -2.85 3.62
CA ASN A 22 8.21 -3.02 4.28
C ASN A 22 7.44 -1.69 4.22
N VAL A 23 6.12 -1.74 4.03
CA VAL A 23 5.23 -0.58 4.07
C VAL A 23 5.47 0.29 5.30
N TYR A 24 5.66 -0.27 6.49
CA TYR A 24 5.91 0.54 7.69
C TYR A 24 7.19 1.37 7.57
N ASN A 25 8.26 0.79 7.03
CA ASN A 25 9.52 1.50 6.76
C ASN A 25 9.35 2.57 5.68
N ARG A 26 8.44 2.38 4.72
CA ARG A 26 8.14 3.39 3.70
C ARG A 26 7.29 4.53 4.23
N LEU A 27 6.24 4.22 4.97
CA LEU A 27 5.29 5.20 5.50
C LEU A 27 5.86 5.99 6.68
N GLY A 28 6.96 5.53 7.30
CA GLY A 28 7.51 6.14 8.51
C GLY A 28 6.57 6.01 9.72
N ILE A 29 5.59 5.12 9.65
CA ILE A 29 4.61 4.86 10.70
C ILE A 29 5.20 3.82 11.64
N GLN A 30 5.14 4.10 12.94
CA GLN A 30 5.54 3.09 13.90
C GLN A 30 4.60 1.88 13.82
N PRO A 31 5.16 0.68 13.80
CA PRO A 31 4.46 -0.53 14.18
C PRO A 31 3.32 -0.37 15.21
N PRO A 32 2.14 -0.99 15.04
CA PRO A 32 1.29 -1.24 16.20
C PRO A 32 2.10 -2.03 17.24
N ALA A 33 1.96 -1.66 18.52
CA ALA A 33 2.68 -2.30 19.62
C ALA A 33 2.36 -3.81 19.64
N GLY A 34 3.33 -4.64 19.23
CA GLY A 34 3.16 -6.08 19.11
C GLY A 34 3.73 -6.73 17.84
N MET A 35 4.17 -5.95 16.84
CA MET A 35 4.86 -6.52 15.67
C MET A 35 6.40 -6.51 15.85
N PRO A 36 7.10 -7.57 15.41
CA PRO A 36 8.55 -7.67 15.60
C PRO A 36 9.29 -6.74 14.63
N GLN A 37 10.18 -5.89 15.18
CA GLN A 37 11.16 -5.14 14.41
C GLN A 37 12.28 -6.10 13.97
N SER A 38 12.71 -5.98 12.71
CA SER A 38 13.84 -6.77 12.19
C SER A 38 15.12 -6.43 12.95
N GLY A 39 15.63 -7.37 13.75
CA GLY A 39 16.93 -7.20 14.39
C GLY A 39 17.28 -8.06 15.60
N VAL A 40 16.39 -8.92 16.14
CA VAL A 40 16.75 -9.75 17.32
C VAL A 40 16.20 -11.18 17.18
N ALA A 41 17.04 -12.13 17.61
CA ALA A 41 17.03 -13.57 17.39
C ALA A 41 15.68 -14.31 17.57
N GLU A 42 15.52 -15.34 16.71
CA GLU A 42 14.77 -16.59 16.84
C GLU A 42 13.73 -16.68 17.97
N VAL A 43 12.56 -16.08 17.71
CA VAL A 43 11.28 -16.59 18.22
C VAL A 43 10.33 -16.62 17.04
N GLU A 44 9.74 -17.77 16.73
CA GLU A 44 8.72 -17.91 15.67
C GLU A 44 7.43 -17.16 16.08
N VAL A 45 7.44 -15.83 15.93
CA VAL A 45 6.27 -14.98 16.17
C VAL A 45 5.29 -15.16 15.00
N PRO A 46 3.98 -15.38 15.25
CA PRO A 46 2.97 -15.39 14.19
C PRO A 46 3.05 -14.12 13.34
N GLY A 47 3.27 -14.28 12.02
CA GLY A 47 3.45 -13.16 11.09
C GLY A 47 4.90 -12.71 10.85
N SER A 48 5.92 -13.43 11.32
CA SER A 48 7.31 -13.17 10.88
C SER A 48 7.57 -13.71 9.46
N VAL A 49 8.52 -13.09 8.74
CA VAL A 49 8.89 -13.38 7.33
C VAL A 49 9.59 -14.75 7.14
N GLY A 50 9.44 -15.69 8.09
CA GLY A 50 10.05 -17.02 8.09
C GLY A 50 9.31 -18.12 7.30
N HIS A 51 8.32 -17.78 6.47
CA HIS A 51 7.36 -18.75 5.92
C HIS A 51 7.46 -18.98 4.41
N GLY A 52 8.58 -18.62 3.77
CA GLY A 52 8.75 -18.74 2.32
C GLY A 52 7.93 -17.71 1.51
N TYR A 53 7.46 -16.66 2.16
CA TYR A 53 6.83 -15.49 1.54
C TYR A 53 7.61 -14.22 1.90
N ALA A 54 7.72 -13.30 0.95
CA ALA A 54 8.32 -11.98 1.15
C ALA A 54 7.45 -11.05 2.02
N TRP A 55 6.16 -11.36 2.15
CA TRP A 55 5.22 -10.68 3.03
C TRP A 55 4.04 -11.58 3.36
N VAL A 56 3.51 -11.43 4.58
CA VAL A 56 2.30 -12.09 5.05
C VAL A 56 1.45 -11.10 5.84
N PRO A 57 0.11 -11.24 5.85
CA PRO A 57 -0.73 -10.42 6.72
C PRO A 57 -0.36 -10.64 8.20
N PRO A 58 -0.23 -9.55 8.99
CA PRO A 58 0.14 -9.65 10.39
C PRO A 58 -0.93 -10.36 11.23
N GLY A 59 -0.52 -11.05 12.30
CA GLY A 59 -1.43 -11.64 13.28
C GLY A 59 -2.10 -12.96 12.86
N LEU A 60 -1.79 -13.50 11.68
CA LEU A 60 -2.33 -14.79 11.23
C LEU A 60 -1.44 -15.98 11.63
N SER A 61 -2.08 -17.12 11.91
CA SER A 61 -1.38 -18.41 12.02
C SER A 61 -0.92 -18.89 10.64
N ARG A 62 0.06 -19.79 10.58
CA ARG A 62 0.59 -20.34 9.31
C ARG A 62 -0.51 -20.90 8.41
N LYS A 63 -1.44 -21.70 8.97
CA LYS A 63 -2.55 -22.27 8.22
C LYS A 63 -3.43 -21.18 7.61
N LYS A 64 -3.70 -20.10 8.37
CA LYS A 64 -4.48 -18.95 7.89
C LYS A 64 -3.72 -18.11 6.86
N VAL A 65 -2.40 -18.00 6.96
CA VAL A 65 -1.58 -17.38 5.90
C VAL A 65 -1.70 -18.19 4.60
N GLU A 66 -1.58 -19.52 4.65
CA GLU A 66 -1.73 -20.36 3.46
C GLU A 66 -3.14 -20.25 2.84
N GLU A 67 -4.17 -20.21 3.70
CA GLU A 67 -5.57 -19.98 3.30
C GLU A 67 -5.82 -18.59 2.69
N TYR A 68 -5.15 -17.54 3.20
CA TYR A 68 -5.21 -16.20 2.58
C TYR A 68 -4.56 -16.21 1.20
N MET A 69 -3.34 -16.76 1.11
CA MET A 69 -2.56 -16.75 -0.13
C MET A 69 -3.21 -17.60 -1.24
N SER A 70 -3.95 -18.66 -0.90
CA SER A 70 -4.68 -19.48 -1.89
C SER A 70 -5.87 -18.77 -2.52
N GLN A 71 -6.39 -17.72 -1.89
CA GLN A 71 -7.48 -16.89 -2.41
C GLN A 71 -6.98 -15.80 -3.37
N LEU A 72 -5.67 -15.62 -3.51
CA LEU A 72 -5.07 -14.67 -4.43
C LEU A 72 -4.69 -15.33 -5.77
N PRO A 73 -4.65 -14.57 -6.88
CA PRO A 73 -4.10 -15.07 -8.13
C PRO A 73 -2.66 -15.56 -7.97
N ASN A 74 -2.33 -16.74 -8.50
CA ASN A 74 -1.01 -17.35 -8.30
C ASN A 74 0.18 -16.45 -8.70
N ASN A 75 0.00 -15.62 -9.73
CA ASN A 75 1.03 -14.72 -10.23
C ASN A 75 1.31 -13.51 -9.32
N VAL A 76 0.46 -13.24 -8.33
CA VAL A 76 0.61 -12.12 -7.38
C VAL A 76 1.01 -12.56 -5.97
N VAL A 77 1.00 -13.87 -5.69
CA VAL A 77 1.41 -14.41 -4.37
C VAL A 77 2.92 -14.19 -4.17
N PRO A 78 3.35 -13.46 -3.13
CA PRO A 78 4.74 -13.05 -2.96
C PRO A 78 5.60 -14.14 -2.31
N ARG A 79 5.74 -15.30 -2.97
CA ARG A 79 6.67 -16.36 -2.49
C ARG A 79 8.11 -15.89 -2.65
N THR A 80 8.99 -16.22 -1.72
CA THR A 80 10.41 -15.87 -1.78
C THR A 80 11.03 -16.38 -3.08
N ASN A 81 11.80 -15.53 -3.75
CA ASN A 81 12.41 -15.70 -5.07
C ASN A 81 11.44 -15.93 -6.24
N SER A 82 10.15 -15.63 -6.08
CA SER A 82 9.15 -15.83 -7.14
C SER A 82 8.88 -14.58 -8.00
N SER A 83 8.16 -14.74 -9.11
CA SER A 83 7.65 -13.60 -9.89
C SER A 83 6.68 -12.73 -9.08
N GLY A 84 5.94 -13.31 -8.13
CA GLY A 84 5.01 -12.58 -7.28
C GLY A 84 5.73 -11.68 -6.26
N GLU A 85 6.89 -12.10 -5.75
CA GLU A 85 7.73 -11.23 -4.90
C GLU A 85 8.23 -10.02 -5.69
N LYS A 86 8.79 -10.24 -6.88
CA LYS A 86 9.22 -9.15 -7.78
C LYS A 86 8.07 -8.22 -8.14
N LEU A 87 6.87 -8.77 -8.33
CA LEU A 87 5.66 -7.98 -8.58
C LEU A 87 5.31 -7.12 -7.36
N ARG A 88 5.33 -7.69 -6.15
CA ARG A 88 5.10 -6.94 -4.91
C ARG A 88 6.11 -5.81 -4.73
N GLU A 89 7.41 -6.08 -4.96
CA GLU A 89 8.45 -5.04 -4.89
C GLU A 89 8.15 -3.90 -5.87
N LYS A 90 7.79 -4.23 -7.11
CA LYS A 90 7.38 -3.23 -8.10
C LYS A 90 6.14 -2.46 -7.66
N GLN A 91 5.14 -3.13 -7.06
CA GLN A 91 3.95 -2.48 -6.52
C GLN A 91 4.29 -1.54 -5.36
N LEU A 92 5.20 -1.89 -4.45
CA LEU A 92 5.66 -0.99 -3.39
C LEU A 92 6.27 0.29 -3.97
N LEU A 93 7.03 0.21 -5.06
CA LEU A 93 7.60 1.39 -5.72
C LEU A 93 6.53 2.25 -6.38
N VAL A 94 5.59 1.62 -7.07
CA VAL A 94 4.59 2.31 -7.91
C VAL A 94 3.43 2.85 -7.07
N GLN A 95 2.91 2.07 -6.13
CA GLN A 95 1.75 2.40 -5.33
C GLN A 95 2.07 3.34 -4.16
N LEU A 96 3.31 3.33 -3.66
CA LEU A 96 3.80 4.18 -2.56
C LEU A 96 5.05 4.98 -2.99
N PRO A 97 4.91 5.97 -3.90
CA PRO A 97 6.02 6.79 -4.38
C PRO A 97 6.65 7.57 -3.21
N ARG A 98 7.99 7.60 -3.12
CA ARG A 98 8.69 8.30 -2.03
C ARG A 98 8.42 9.81 -2.04
N GLN A 99 8.18 10.35 -3.22
CA GLN A 99 7.82 11.75 -3.49
C GLN A 99 6.44 12.11 -2.95
N ASP A 100 5.58 11.13 -2.69
CA ASP A 100 4.28 11.35 -2.06
C ASP A 100 4.41 11.18 -0.53
N LEU A 101 5.47 10.50 -0.06
CA LEU A 101 5.69 10.20 1.35
C LEU A 101 6.54 11.24 2.08
N SER A 102 7.47 11.91 1.40
CA SER A 102 8.32 12.91 2.04
C SER A 102 8.83 13.98 1.08
N VAL A 103 8.75 15.22 1.57
CA VAL A 103 9.24 16.43 0.89
C VAL A 103 10.72 16.34 0.51
N ALA A 104 11.51 15.55 1.26
CA ALA A 104 12.95 15.35 1.00
C ALA A 104 13.22 14.68 -0.36
N TYR A 105 12.24 13.97 -0.90
CA TYR A 105 12.33 13.33 -2.21
C TYR A 105 11.72 14.17 -3.33
N CYS A 106 11.12 15.33 -3.02
CA CYS A 106 10.54 16.25 -4.00
C CYS A 106 11.58 17.26 -4.46
N ARG A 107 12.03 17.16 -5.71
CA ARG A 107 13.05 18.07 -6.27
C ARG A 107 12.46 19.38 -6.77
N HIS A 108 11.14 19.44 -7.00
CA HIS A 108 10.50 20.58 -7.66
C HIS A 108 9.62 21.45 -6.77
N LEU A 109 9.54 21.16 -5.48
CA LEU A 109 8.97 22.08 -4.49
C LEU A 109 10.03 23.13 -4.18
N THR A 110 10.07 24.23 -4.92
CA THR A 110 11.16 25.22 -4.83
C THR A 110 10.84 26.31 -3.83
N THR A 111 9.58 26.72 -3.74
CA THR A 111 9.14 27.80 -2.85
C THR A 111 8.67 27.27 -1.49
N GLN A 112 8.75 28.10 -0.44
CA GLN A 112 8.25 27.74 0.88
C GLN A 112 6.72 27.50 0.87
N THR A 113 5.98 28.24 0.06
CA THR A 113 4.53 28.08 -0.10
C THR A 113 4.18 26.71 -0.69
N GLU A 114 4.89 26.27 -1.73
CA GLU A 114 4.66 24.94 -2.33
C GLU A 114 4.98 23.81 -1.35
N ARG A 115 6.07 23.94 -0.57
CA ARG A 115 6.41 22.97 0.47
C ARG A 115 5.30 22.89 1.53
N LYS A 116 4.79 24.04 1.98
CA LYS A 116 3.70 24.10 2.95
C LYS A 116 2.43 23.44 2.43
N VAL A 117 2.02 23.74 1.18
CA VAL A 117 0.85 23.12 0.55
C VAL A 117 1.03 21.60 0.40
N TYR A 118 2.24 21.14 0.07
CA TYR A 118 2.56 19.72 0.01
C TYR A 118 2.47 19.05 1.39
N GLU A 119 3.03 19.67 2.42
CA GLU A 119 2.97 19.17 3.81
C GLU A 119 1.53 19.08 4.30
N GLU A 120 0.71 20.11 4.04
CA GLU A 120 -0.73 20.09 4.34
C GLU A 120 -1.44 18.94 3.63
N PHE A 121 -1.12 18.68 2.36
CA PHE A 121 -1.68 17.55 1.62
C PHE A 121 -1.26 16.20 2.23
N VAL A 122 0.02 16.01 2.55
CA VAL A 122 0.53 14.78 3.14
C VAL A 122 -0.09 14.53 4.52
N ASN A 123 -0.18 15.57 5.35
CA ASN A 123 -0.81 15.49 6.68
C ASN A 123 -2.29 15.14 6.54
N ALA A 124 -3.03 15.86 5.70
CA ALA A 124 -4.44 15.57 5.46
C ALA A 124 -4.66 14.15 4.91
N ARG A 125 -3.81 13.69 3.98
CA ARG A 125 -3.84 12.30 3.50
C ARG A 125 -3.61 11.33 4.65
N ASN A 126 -2.54 11.49 5.42
CA ASN A 126 -2.16 10.55 6.46
C ASN A 126 -3.21 10.46 7.59
N GLU A 127 -3.84 11.58 7.95
CA GLU A 127 -4.86 11.61 9.00
C GLU A 127 -6.24 11.17 8.48
N ILE A 128 -6.65 11.67 7.32
CA ILE A 128 -8.05 11.59 6.88
C ILE A 128 -8.27 10.46 5.90
N ALA A 129 -7.31 10.14 5.03
CA ALA A 129 -7.53 9.21 3.91
C ALA A 129 -6.75 7.90 4.00
N LEU A 130 -5.50 7.92 4.43
CA LEU A 130 -4.59 6.76 4.48
C LEU A 130 -4.89 5.89 5.69
N ASP A 131 -4.89 4.58 5.47
CA ASP A 131 -4.99 3.58 6.52
C ASP A 131 -4.39 2.24 6.05
N ILE A 132 -4.24 1.28 6.97
CA ILE A 132 -3.77 -0.08 6.68
C ILE A 132 -4.89 -1.05 7.04
N GLY A 133 -5.35 -1.81 6.04
CA GLY A 133 -6.33 -2.86 6.24
C GLY A 133 -5.73 -4.02 6.99
N TYR A 134 -6.57 -4.83 7.63
CA TYR A 134 -6.13 -6.06 8.29
C TYR A 134 -6.95 -7.24 7.80
N VAL A 135 -6.39 -8.44 7.93
CA VAL A 135 -7.10 -9.67 7.60
C VAL A 135 -7.80 -10.19 8.84
N SER A 136 -9.12 -10.21 8.82
CA SER A 136 -9.92 -10.95 9.79
C SER A 136 -9.88 -12.43 9.41
N SER A 137 -9.35 -13.28 10.29
CA SER A 137 -9.20 -14.72 10.02
C SER A 137 -10.55 -15.43 9.86
N ASN A 138 -11.58 -14.90 10.52
CA ASN A 138 -12.94 -15.42 10.55
C ASN A 138 -13.89 -14.24 10.90
N ILE A 139 -14.74 -13.82 9.97
CA ILE A 139 -15.77 -12.82 10.26
C ILE A 139 -16.91 -13.44 11.08
N ASN A 140 -17.41 -12.72 12.08
CA ASN A 140 -18.45 -13.20 12.99
C ASN A 140 -19.88 -12.96 12.47
N LYS A 141 -20.02 -12.16 11.40
CA LYS A 141 -21.29 -11.82 10.76
C LYS A 141 -21.08 -11.77 9.25
N ALA A 142 -22.01 -12.34 8.50
CA ALA A 142 -22.00 -12.24 7.04
C ALA A 142 -22.15 -10.79 6.59
N MET A 143 -21.45 -10.43 5.52
CA MET A 143 -21.43 -9.08 4.98
C MET A 143 -21.26 -9.11 3.46
N GLU A 144 -21.62 -8.02 2.79
CA GLU A 144 -21.39 -7.89 1.36
C GLU A 144 -19.96 -7.41 1.10
N CYS A 145 -19.27 -8.04 0.15
CA CYS A 145 -17.98 -7.58 -0.32
C CYS A 145 -18.16 -6.26 -1.07
N HIS A 146 -17.49 -5.21 -0.59
CA HIS A 146 -17.64 -3.85 -1.09
C HIS A 146 -17.21 -3.66 -2.57
N LYS A 147 -16.40 -4.58 -3.13
CA LYS A 147 -16.00 -4.51 -4.55
C LYS A 147 -16.90 -5.32 -5.49
N CYS A 148 -17.12 -6.60 -5.19
CA CYS A 148 -17.79 -7.50 -6.13
C CYS A 148 -19.29 -7.69 -5.84
N SER A 149 -19.79 -7.13 -4.74
CA SER A 149 -21.15 -7.35 -4.24
C SER A 149 -21.49 -8.83 -3.92
N GLY A 150 -20.47 -9.70 -3.90
CA GLY A 150 -20.60 -11.07 -3.44
C GLY A 150 -20.71 -11.15 -1.91
N ILE A 151 -21.29 -12.23 -1.39
CA ILE A 151 -21.42 -12.43 0.05
C ILE A 151 -20.12 -13.00 0.63
N LEU A 152 -19.66 -12.40 1.72
CA LEU A 152 -18.67 -12.96 2.64
C LEU A 152 -19.45 -13.66 3.77
N GLU A 153 -19.35 -14.98 3.87
CA GLU A 153 -20.09 -15.78 4.84
C GLU A 153 -19.46 -15.76 6.23
N THR A 154 -20.24 -16.10 7.25
CA THR A 154 -19.69 -16.22 8.61
C THR A 154 -18.60 -17.26 8.69
N ASN A 155 -17.54 -16.96 9.45
CA ASN A 155 -16.30 -17.72 9.56
C ASN A 155 -15.40 -17.70 8.33
N GLU A 156 -15.75 -16.99 7.26
CA GLU A 156 -14.82 -16.76 6.15
C GLU A 156 -13.79 -15.69 6.50
N MET A 157 -12.69 -15.69 5.75
CA MET A 157 -11.67 -14.67 5.85
C MET A 157 -12.06 -13.45 5.03
N ALA A 158 -11.83 -12.26 5.59
CA ALA A 158 -12.04 -11.00 4.88
C ALA A 158 -10.91 -10.02 5.17
N VAL A 159 -10.61 -9.17 4.21
CA VAL A 159 -9.83 -7.95 4.45
C VAL A 159 -10.80 -6.89 4.97
N ILE A 160 -10.48 -6.27 6.10
CA ILE A 160 -11.26 -5.20 6.72
C ILE A 160 -10.52 -3.87 6.56
N ALA A 161 -11.27 -2.82 6.21
CA ALA A 161 -10.77 -1.46 6.06
C ALA A 161 -11.38 -0.58 7.16
N PRO A 162 -10.71 -0.38 8.31
CA PRO A 162 -11.27 0.34 9.46
C PRO A 162 -11.83 1.72 9.11
N LYS A 163 -11.16 2.46 8.22
CA LYS A 163 -11.57 3.80 7.79
C LYS A 163 -12.90 3.83 7.02
N LEU A 164 -13.35 2.69 6.46
CA LEU A 164 -14.67 2.53 5.83
C LEU A 164 -15.71 1.88 6.75
N GLY A 165 -15.36 1.64 8.02
CA GLY A 165 -16.20 1.01 9.03
C GLY A 165 -15.90 -0.47 9.23
N ASP A 166 -16.10 -0.93 10.47
CA ASP A 166 -15.79 -2.30 10.90
C ASP A 166 -16.68 -3.37 10.24
N SER A 167 -17.78 -2.95 9.62
CA SER A 167 -18.69 -3.80 8.84
C SER A 167 -18.50 -3.66 7.33
N THR A 168 -17.35 -3.16 6.88
CA THR A 168 -16.99 -3.10 5.46
C THR A 168 -15.82 -4.02 5.19
N GLY A 169 -16.03 -4.97 4.27
CA GLY A 169 -15.11 -6.08 4.04
C GLY A 169 -14.92 -6.39 2.56
N TRP A 170 -13.79 -7.02 2.25
CA TRP A 170 -13.44 -7.49 0.93
C TRP A 170 -12.97 -8.94 0.98
N HIS A 171 -13.30 -9.71 -0.05
CA HIS A 171 -12.52 -10.91 -0.32
C HIS A 171 -11.03 -10.53 -0.49
N PRO A 172 -10.08 -11.41 -0.12
CA PRO A 172 -8.65 -11.16 -0.31
C PRO A 172 -8.28 -10.65 -1.72
N ALA A 173 -8.82 -11.28 -2.77
CA ALA A 173 -8.58 -10.87 -4.16
C ALA A 173 -9.33 -9.60 -4.58
N CYS A 174 -10.32 -9.16 -3.80
CA CYS A 174 -11.13 -7.98 -4.09
C CYS A 174 -10.55 -6.69 -3.49
N PHE A 175 -9.55 -6.77 -2.61
CA PHE A 175 -8.94 -5.59 -2.01
C PHE A 175 -7.94 -4.91 -2.96
N THR A 176 -8.48 -4.24 -3.97
CA THR A 176 -7.71 -3.64 -5.08
C THR A 176 -8.00 -2.15 -5.22
N CYS A 177 -7.03 -1.39 -5.74
CA CYS A 177 -7.24 0.00 -6.10
C CYS A 177 -8.34 0.17 -7.17
N GLN A 178 -9.23 1.14 -6.98
CA GLN A 178 -10.29 1.47 -7.93
C GLN A 178 -9.79 1.89 -9.33
N THR A 179 -8.58 2.44 -9.44
CA THR A 179 -8.04 2.98 -10.70
C THR A 179 -7.24 1.97 -11.51
N CYS A 180 -6.31 1.24 -10.87
CA CYS A 180 -5.46 0.28 -11.58
C CYS A 180 -5.84 -1.19 -11.37
N GLU A 181 -6.85 -1.46 -10.56
CA GLU A 181 -7.37 -2.81 -10.25
C GLU A 181 -6.33 -3.78 -9.67
N GLN A 182 -5.16 -3.27 -9.30
CA GLN A 182 -4.12 -4.05 -8.64
C GLN A 182 -4.43 -4.18 -7.14
N LEU A 183 -4.06 -5.32 -6.55
CA LEU A 183 -4.09 -5.50 -5.10
C LEU A 183 -3.33 -4.36 -4.41
N LEU A 184 -3.92 -3.87 -3.34
CA LEU A 184 -3.33 -2.82 -2.52
C LEU A 184 -2.18 -3.40 -1.71
N VAL A 185 -0.98 -2.88 -1.98
CA VAL A 185 0.26 -3.46 -1.49
C VAL A 185 0.29 -3.45 0.03
N ASP A 186 0.55 -4.62 0.61
CA ASP A 186 0.53 -4.89 2.04
C ASP A 186 -0.68 -4.28 2.77
N LEU A 187 -1.84 -4.28 2.09
CA LEU A 187 -3.12 -3.76 2.59
C LEU A 187 -3.15 -2.25 2.86
N THR A 188 -2.20 -1.46 2.34
CA THR A 188 -2.20 0.00 2.48
C THR A 188 -3.16 0.65 1.48
N TYR A 189 -4.03 1.54 1.95
CA TYR A 189 -5.06 2.13 1.12
C TYR A 189 -5.39 3.57 1.51
N CYS A 190 -5.87 4.35 0.55
CA CYS A 190 -6.45 5.68 0.77
C CYS A 190 -7.95 5.64 0.44
N VAL A 191 -8.77 6.28 1.28
CA VAL A 191 -10.21 6.39 1.08
C VAL A 191 -10.58 7.73 0.49
N LYS A 192 -11.44 7.72 -0.54
CA LYS A 192 -12.14 8.91 -1.06
C LYS A 192 -13.49 8.51 -1.64
N ASP A 193 -14.55 9.25 -1.30
CA ASP A 193 -15.91 9.01 -1.81
C ASP A 193 -16.37 7.55 -1.64
N SER A 194 -16.08 6.95 -0.48
CA SER A 194 -16.34 5.53 -0.16
C SER A 194 -15.65 4.50 -1.06
N GLN A 195 -14.63 4.91 -1.81
CA GLN A 195 -13.79 4.03 -2.62
C GLN A 195 -12.35 4.00 -2.13
N ILE A 196 -11.67 2.88 -2.40
CA ILE A 196 -10.27 2.65 -2.02
C ILE A 196 -9.32 2.83 -3.19
N TYR A 197 -8.23 3.53 -2.95
CA TYR A 197 -7.19 3.84 -3.92
C TYR A 197 -5.82 3.47 -3.33
N CYS A 198 -4.84 3.17 -4.18
CA CYS A 198 -3.46 3.23 -3.73
C CYS A 198 -3.06 4.70 -3.52
N GLU A 199 -2.02 4.95 -2.73
CA GLU A 199 -1.54 6.30 -2.43
C GLU A 199 -1.27 7.10 -3.70
N ARG A 200 -0.61 6.47 -4.69
CA ARG A 200 -0.33 7.08 -6.00
C ARG A 200 -1.58 7.63 -6.68
N HIS A 201 -2.62 6.80 -6.85
CA HIS A 201 -3.83 7.21 -7.54
C HIS A 201 -4.67 8.17 -6.69
N TYR A 202 -4.66 8.04 -5.36
CA TYR A 202 -5.28 9.01 -4.48
C TYR A 202 -4.67 10.41 -4.65
N ALA A 203 -3.34 10.51 -4.75
CA ALA A 203 -2.67 11.78 -5.00
C ALA A 203 -3.00 12.36 -6.38
N GLU A 204 -3.12 11.50 -7.40
CA GLU A 204 -3.53 11.89 -8.76
C GLU A 204 -4.95 12.47 -8.84
N LEU A 205 -5.84 12.13 -7.89
CA LEU A 205 -7.17 12.77 -7.78
C LEU A 205 -7.11 14.21 -7.30
N HIS A 206 -6.03 14.62 -6.64
CA HIS A 206 -5.87 15.96 -6.06
C HIS A 206 -4.99 16.86 -6.92
N LYS A 207 -3.93 16.30 -7.51
CA LYS A 207 -3.08 17.04 -8.44
C LYS A 207 -2.53 16.14 -9.55
N PRO A 208 -2.33 16.67 -10.77
CA PRO A 208 -1.77 15.89 -11.86
C PRO A 208 -0.31 15.49 -11.58
N ARG A 209 0.05 14.25 -11.91
CA ARG A 209 1.42 13.74 -11.78
C ARG A 209 2.26 14.06 -13.01
N CYS A 210 3.52 14.39 -12.80
CA CYS A 210 4.47 14.53 -13.90
C CYS A 210 4.93 13.15 -14.40
N SER A 211 4.68 12.82 -15.67
CA SER A 211 4.97 11.50 -16.27
C SER A 211 6.46 11.09 -16.31
N ALA A 212 7.37 11.96 -15.88
CA ALA A 212 8.81 11.73 -16.00
C ALA A 212 9.57 11.78 -14.68
N CYS A 213 9.16 12.59 -13.70
CA CYS A 213 9.72 12.55 -12.33
C CYS A 213 8.78 11.90 -11.31
N ASP A 214 7.58 11.52 -11.73
CA ASP A 214 6.53 10.93 -10.88
C ASP A 214 6.07 11.83 -9.72
N GLU A 215 6.41 13.12 -9.70
CA GLU A 215 5.97 14.07 -8.67
C GLU A 215 4.56 14.61 -8.94
N VAL A 216 3.81 14.82 -7.86
CA VAL A 216 2.48 15.43 -7.82
C VAL A 216 2.63 16.95 -7.99
N ARG A 217 2.05 17.55 -9.05
CA ARG A 217 2.30 18.96 -9.41
C ARG A 217 1.59 19.91 -8.44
N SER A 218 2.30 20.90 -7.89
CA SER A 218 1.76 21.89 -6.95
C SER A 218 0.72 22.85 -7.57
N LEU A 219 0.70 23.07 -8.89
CA LEU A 219 -0.12 24.09 -9.56
C LEU A 219 -0.97 23.55 -10.73
N PRO A 220 -2.21 24.06 -10.93
CA PRO A 220 -2.92 23.94 -12.19
C PRO A 220 -2.44 25.07 -13.11
N ILE A 221 -1.68 24.77 -14.14
CA ILE A 221 -1.45 25.73 -15.23
C ILE A 221 -1.75 25.01 -16.53
N CYS A 222 -2.94 25.30 -17.06
CA CYS A 222 -3.22 25.28 -18.49
C CYS A 222 -2.49 26.46 -19.13
#